data_AF-A0A951G3Q9-F1
#
_entry.id   AF-A0A951G3Q9-F1
#
_cell.length_a   1.000
_cell.length_b   1.000
_cell.length_c   1.000
_cell.angle_alpha   90.00
_cell.angle_beta   90.00
_cell.angle_gamma   90.00
#
_symmetry.space_group_name_H-M   'P 1'
#
loop_
_entity.id
_entity.type
_entity.pdbx_description
1 polymer ?
#
loop_
_entity_poly.entity_id
_entity_poly.type
_entity_poly.pdbx_seq_one_letter_code
_entity_poly.pdbx_strand_id
1 'polypeptide(L)'
;MGHITQYDSIEPDTIPADAEAVAGYVGGFWPDYSELCALFPNARHKSVCVNAFEDGDILDIENGDAVPVEYPGWHRRQKARGLALPGAYADESEMPSVIAAASDAGIAESEYVRWVAWLGIAVIPEGMHARQYTFSALGRNLDASVCEEGFWAPSPSPPARNAVHYSWFATGPFKIGKYKFDERAVVKMYDKYRAMQTSRLHPYRALLAVLRRRLGKLAGRVYAVAHEQPVKGRPSWGVDRRGWRYQQLIHRSQGQRFA
;
A
#
# COMPACT_ATOMS: atom_id res chain seq x y z
N MET A 1 6.30 27.65 -14.52
CA MET A 1 6.88 26.74 -13.51
C MET A 1 6.96 25.36 -14.14
N GLY A 2 8.06 24.63 -13.94
CA GLY A 2 8.20 23.28 -14.50
C GLY A 2 7.23 22.31 -13.83
N HIS A 3 6.67 21.39 -14.60
CA HIS A 3 5.92 20.26 -14.06
C HIS A 3 6.86 19.07 -13.90
N ILE A 4 6.63 18.25 -12.88
CA ILE A 4 7.36 17.00 -12.66
C ILE A 4 6.51 15.86 -13.21
N THR A 5 7.11 14.99 -14.01
CA THR A 5 6.47 13.74 -14.42
C THR A 5 6.73 12.66 -13.36
N GLN A 6 5.66 12.13 -12.79
CA GLN A 6 5.68 10.97 -11.90
C GLN A 6 5.27 9.72 -12.69
N TYR A 7 5.96 8.62 -12.43
CA TYR A 7 5.57 7.29 -12.92
C TYR A 7 5.19 6.35 -11.78
N ASP A 8 4.23 5.48 -12.02
CA ASP A 8 3.90 4.35 -11.17
C ASP A 8 3.48 3.14 -12.02
N SER A 9 3.85 1.94 -11.57
CA SER A 9 3.53 0.70 -12.26
C SER A 9 3.73 -0.48 -11.33
N ILE A 10 2.87 -1.48 -11.46
CA ILE A 10 3.01 -2.78 -10.79
C ILE A 10 4.18 -3.61 -11.32
N GLU A 11 4.78 -3.17 -12.44
CA GLU A 11 5.96 -3.74 -13.09
C GLU A 11 7.10 -2.70 -13.04
N PRO A 12 7.92 -2.66 -11.96
CA PRO A 12 8.95 -1.62 -11.76
C PRO A 12 9.95 -1.46 -12.91
N ASP A 13 10.20 -2.50 -13.69
CA ASP A 13 11.10 -2.50 -14.85
C ASP A 13 10.53 -1.73 -16.06
N THR A 14 9.25 -1.38 -16.05
CA THR A 14 8.63 -0.53 -17.07
C THR A 14 8.99 0.95 -16.91
N ILE A 15 9.39 1.38 -15.70
CA ILE A 15 9.70 2.76 -15.36
C ILE A 15 11.08 3.15 -15.92
N PRO A 16 11.22 4.31 -16.61
CA PRO A 16 12.52 4.79 -17.09
C PRO A 16 13.54 4.97 -15.97
N ALA A 17 14.78 4.52 -16.19
CA ALA A 17 15.87 4.59 -15.20
C ALA A 17 16.19 6.02 -14.72
N ASP A 18 15.84 7.02 -15.52
CA ASP A 18 16.03 8.46 -15.28
C ASP A 18 14.75 9.17 -14.83
N ALA A 19 13.73 8.44 -14.37
CA ALA A 19 12.49 9.01 -13.84
C ALA A 19 12.76 10.09 -12.77
N GLU A 20 12.17 11.27 -12.94
CA GLU A 20 12.28 12.38 -12.00
C GLU A 20 11.56 12.07 -10.67
N ALA A 21 10.47 11.30 -10.76
CA ALA A 21 9.61 10.96 -9.65
C ALA A 21 8.94 9.60 -9.86
N VAL A 22 8.74 8.88 -8.76
CA VAL A 22 7.99 7.63 -8.74
C VAL A 22 7.04 7.57 -7.55
N ALA A 23 5.88 6.95 -7.74
CA ALA A 23 4.98 6.57 -6.67
C ALA A 23 4.87 5.05 -6.56
N GLY A 24 4.72 4.54 -5.34
CA GLY A 24 4.60 3.11 -5.09
C GLY A 24 3.78 2.80 -3.86
N TYR A 25 3.21 1.61 -3.83
CA TYR A 25 2.29 1.20 -2.79
C TYR A 25 3.00 0.65 -1.55
N VAL A 26 2.57 1.12 -0.36
CA VAL A 26 2.99 0.62 0.96
C VAL A 26 2.10 -0.49 1.51
N GLY A 27 1.09 -0.92 0.74
CA GLY A 27 0.23 -2.03 1.08
C GLY A 27 -0.31 -2.76 -0.14
N GLY A 28 -1.50 -3.33 0.02
CA GLY A 28 -2.26 -3.89 -1.09
C GLY A 28 -1.66 -5.16 -1.69
N PHE A 29 -1.95 -5.40 -2.97
CA PHE A 29 -1.48 -6.57 -3.71
C PHE A 29 -0.07 -6.36 -4.31
N TRP A 30 0.29 -5.10 -4.61
CA TRP A 30 1.53 -4.71 -5.29
C TRP A 30 2.42 -3.82 -4.42
N PRO A 31 3.05 -4.36 -3.37
CA PRO A 31 3.75 -3.62 -2.33
C PRO A 31 5.13 -3.06 -2.76
N ASP A 32 5.23 -2.31 -3.85
CA ASP A 32 6.47 -1.98 -4.55
C ASP A 32 7.27 -0.77 -4.02
N TYR A 33 6.71 0.08 -3.14
CA TYR A 33 7.36 1.35 -2.72
C TYR A 33 8.84 1.21 -2.33
N SER A 34 9.19 0.22 -1.50
CA SER A 34 10.58 0.02 -1.06
C SER A 34 11.51 -0.44 -2.19
N GLU A 35 10.99 -1.19 -3.14
CA GLU A 35 11.73 -1.62 -4.33
C GLU A 35 11.96 -0.43 -5.26
N LEU A 36 10.95 0.40 -5.48
CA LEU A 36 11.08 1.64 -6.26
C LEU A 36 12.09 2.61 -5.63
N CYS A 37 12.08 2.80 -4.31
CA CYS A 37 13.12 3.62 -3.66
C CYS A 37 14.54 3.09 -3.89
N ALA A 38 14.72 1.76 -3.99
CA ALA A 38 16.01 1.15 -4.24
C ALA A 38 16.45 1.23 -5.71
N LEU A 39 15.51 1.06 -6.64
CA LEU A 39 15.76 1.13 -8.09
C LEU A 39 15.95 2.58 -8.57
N PHE A 40 15.26 3.54 -7.95
CA PHE A 40 15.25 4.94 -8.35
C PHE A 40 15.74 5.85 -7.20
N PRO A 41 16.98 5.71 -6.71
CA PRO A 41 17.45 6.41 -5.51
C PRO A 41 17.55 7.94 -5.67
N ASN A 42 17.61 8.43 -6.90
CA ASN A 42 17.68 9.86 -7.21
C ASN A 42 16.31 10.48 -7.57
N ALA A 43 15.28 9.66 -7.72
CA ALA A 43 13.92 10.13 -7.98
C ALA A 43 13.29 10.67 -6.70
N ARG A 44 12.27 11.52 -6.85
CA ARG A 44 11.35 11.83 -5.75
C ARG A 44 10.42 10.64 -5.52
N HIS A 45 10.10 10.35 -4.26
CA HIS A 45 9.27 9.20 -3.91
C HIS A 45 7.96 9.62 -3.25
N LYS A 46 6.84 9.01 -3.66
CA LYS A 46 5.57 9.05 -2.92
C LYS A 46 5.12 7.65 -2.56
N SER A 47 4.78 7.47 -1.30
CA SER A 47 4.19 6.23 -0.80
C SER A 47 2.67 6.28 -0.85
N VAL A 48 2.04 5.23 -1.38
CA VAL A 48 0.59 5.14 -1.59
C VAL A 48 -0.01 4.05 -0.71
N CYS A 49 -0.94 4.42 0.17
CA CYS A 49 -1.70 3.50 1.01
C CYS A 49 -2.98 3.06 0.31
N VAL A 50 -3.29 1.77 0.30
CA VAL A 50 -4.57 1.26 -0.24
C VAL A 50 -5.68 1.23 0.81
N ASN A 51 -5.37 1.56 2.06
CA ASN A 51 -6.34 1.63 3.13
C ASN A 51 -5.94 2.61 4.24
N ALA A 52 -6.95 3.06 4.96
CA ALA A 52 -6.80 4.04 6.02
C ALA A 52 -6.08 3.54 7.27
N PHE A 53 -5.61 2.29 7.34
CA PHE A 53 -4.80 1.77 8.47
C PHE A 53 -3.29 1.74 8.18
N GLU A 54 -2.89 2.04 6.95
CA GLU A 54 -1.50 2.09 6.53
C GLU A 54 -0.86 3.47 6.71
N ASP A 55 0.46 3.46 6.77
CA ASP A 55 1.29 4.65 6.89
C ASP A 55 1.99 4.93 5.55
N GLY A 56 1.78 6.13 4.98
CA GLY A 56 2.26 6.57 3.68
C GLY A 56 1.93 8.04 3.41
N ASP A 57 2.21 8.52 2.20
CA ASP A 57 2.08 9.92 1.81
C ASP A 57 0.73 10.24 1.19
N ILE A 58 0.18 9.30 0.43
CA ILE A 58 -1.10 9.38 -0.29
C ILE A 58 -2.01 8.25 0.20
N LEU A 59 -3.30 8.54 0.38
CA LEU A 59 -4.33 7.51 0.49
C LEU A 59 -5.00 7.32 -0.88
N ASP A 60 -4.99 6.09 -1.38
CA ASP A 60 -5.70 5.66 -2.58
C ASP A 60 -7.18 5.40 -2.24
N ILE A 61 -8.06 6.24 -2.78
CA ILE A 61 -9.50 6.23 -2.54
C ILE A 61 -10.20 5.87 -3.84
N GLU A 62 -10.22 4.57 -4.11
CA GLU A 62 -10.84 3.99 -5.30
C GLU A 62 -11.63 2.71 -4.98
N ASN A 63 -12.40 2.23 -5.96
CA ASN A 63 -13.23 1.05 -5.80
C ASN A 63 -12.39 -0.22 -5.56
N GLY A 64 -12.31 -0.64 -4.29
CA GLY A 64 -11.54 -1.82 -3.90
C GLY A 64 -10.57 -1.54 -2.75
N ASP A 65 -10.31 -0.26 -2.50
CA ASP A 65 -9.32 0.26 -1.55
C ASP A 65 -9.99 1.06 -0.44
N ALA A 66 -9.54 2.30 -0.17
CA ALA A 66 -10.15 3.17 0.83
C ALA A 66 -11.43 3.84 0.28
N VAL A 67 -12.25 4.36 1.19
CA VAL A 67 -13.44 5.16 0.84
C VAL A 67 -13.32 6.59 1.38
N PRO A 68 -14.01 7.60 0.81
CA PRO A 68 -13.82 9.01 1.18
C PRO A 68 -13.96 9.30 2.67
N VAL A 69 -14.92 8.66 3.34
CA VAL A 69 -15.16 8.86 4.78
C VAL A 69 -14.01 8.38 5.67
N GLU A 70 -13.10 7.55 5.15
CA GLU A 70 -11.92 7.11 5.89
C GLU A 70 -10.77 8.12 5.84
N TYR A 71 -10.76 9.02 4.85
CA TYR A 71 -9.69 9.98 4.63
C TYR A 71 -9.42 10.88 5.85
N PRO A 72 -10.42 11.48 6.53
CA PRO A 72 -10.15 12.35 7.67
C PRO A 72 -9.50 11.63 8.86
N GLY A 73 -9.83 10.36 9.07
CA GLY A 73 -9.22 9.55 10.12
C GLY A 73 -7.75 9.23 9.79
N TRP A 74 -7.49 8.87 8.54
CA TRP A 74 -6.14 8.63 8.04
C TRP A 74 -5.30 9.91 8.07
N HIS A 75 -5.79 11.01 7.52
CA HIS A 75 -5.11 12.32 7.48
C HIS A 75 -4.56 12.72 8.85
N ARG A 76 -5.43 12.73 9.87
CA ARG A 76 -5.02 13.07 11.25
C ARG A 76 -3.94 12.13 11.78
N ARG A 77 -3.98 10.84 11.46
CA ARG A 77 -2.94 9.89 11.86
C ARG A 77 -1.61 10.16 11.16
N GLN A 78 -1.63 10.50 9.87
CA GLN A 78 -0.41 10.86 9.15
C GLN A 78 0.18 12.18 9.66
N LYS A 79 -0.66 13.19 9.94
CA LYS A 79 -0.24 14.44 10.59
C LYS A 79 0.43 14.16 11.93
N ALA A 80 -0.17 13.28 12.76
CA ALA A 80 0.40 12.86 14.04
C ALA A 80 1.73 12.10 13.90
N ARG A 81 1.95 11.41 12.76
CA ARG A 81 3.24 10.81 12.40
C ARG A 81 4.29 11.84 11.95
N GLY A 82 3.88 13.08 11.70
CA GLY A 82 4.76 14.15 11.23
C GLY A 82 4.73 14.39 9.72
N LEU A 83 3.78 13.80 8.98
CA LEU A 83 3.60 14.11 7.56
C LEU A 83 3.07 15.54 7.39
N ALA A 84 3.75 16.35 6.60
CA ALA A 84 3.38 17.76 6.42
C ALA A 84 2.07 17.91 5.62
N LEU A 85 1.99 17.24 4.47
CA LEU A 85 0.85 17.26 3.55
C LEU A 85 0.43 15.83 3.19
N PRO A 86 -0.42 15.19 4.01
CA PRO A 86 -1.08 13.94 3.62
C PRO A 86 -1.88 14.16 2.34
N GLY A 87 -1.79 13.28 1.36
CA GLY A 87 -2.49 13.43 0.09
C GLY A 87 -3.64 12.45 -0.09
N ALA A 88 -4.57 12.80 -0.96
CA ALA A 88 -5.62 11.92 -1.44
C ALA A 88 -5.46 11.68 -2.94
N TYR A 89 -5.57 10.42 -3.35
CA TYR A 89 -5.78 10.04 -4.74
C TYR A 89 -7.20 9.52 -4.92
N ALA A 90 -7.88 9.96 -5.98
CA ALA A 90 -9.21 9.49 -6.38
C ALA A 90 -9.46 9.85 -7.85
N ASP A 91 -10.41 9.16 -8.50
CA ASP A 91 -10.86 9.56 -9.83
C ASP A 91 -11.68 10.88 -9.81
N GLU A 92 -11.87 11.46 -11.00
CA GLU A 92 -12.59 12.73 -11.18
C GLU A 92 -13.99 12.72 -10.55
N SER A 93 -14.69 11.58 -10.56
CA SER A 93 -16.05 11.46 -10.02
C SER A 93 -16.09 11.29 -8.51
N GLU A 94 -15.05 10.70 -7.91
CA GLU A 94 -14.97 10.42 -6.48
C GLU A 94 -14.26 11.55 -5.68
N MET A 95 -13.32 12.28 -6.30
CA MET A 95 -12.58 13.38 -5.65
C MET A 95 -13.47 14.42 -4.95
N PRO A 96 -14.64 14.85 -5.49
CA PRO A 96 -15.55 15.74 -4.78
C PRO A 96 -16.02 15.19 -3.42
N SER A 97 -16.28 13.88 -3.32
CA SER A 97 -16.67 13.23 -2.06
C SER A 97 -15.53 13.24 -1.04
N VAL A 98 -14.28 13.11 -1.49
CA VAL A 98 -13.09 13.21 -0.62
C VAL A 98 -12.93 14.62 -0.07
N ILE A 99 -13.06 15.63 -0.92
CA ILE A 99 -12.99 17.05 -0.54
C ILE A 99 -14.10 17.37 0.48
N ALA A 100 -15.33 16.91 0.23
CA ALA A 100 -16.44 17.08 1.16
C ALA A 100 -16.17 16.42 2.51
N ALA A 101 -15.69 15.16 2.52
CA ALA A 101 -15.34 14.46 3.76
C ALA A 101 -14.23 15.17 4.56
N ALA A 102 -13.22 15.74 3.87
CA ALA A 102 -12.17 16.53 4.51
C ALA A 102 -12.72 17.83 5.11
N SER A 103 -13.52 18.57 4.34
CA SER A 103 -14.16 19.83 4.76
C SER A 103 -15.08 19.62 5.96
N ASP A 104 -15.96 18.62 5.92
CA ASP A 104 -16.89 18.29 7.01
C ASP A 104 -16.14 17.89 8.30
N ALA A 105 -14.92 17.37 8.15
CA ALA A 105 -14.03 17.02 9.24
C ALA A 105 -13.15 18.19 9.75
N GLY A 106 -13.32 19.39 9.17
CA GLY A 106 -12.58 20.60 9.52
C GLY A 106 -11.14 20.64 9.04
N ILE A 107 -10.79 19.88 8.00
CA ILE A 107 -9.45 19.87 7.39
C ILE A 107 -9.41 20.94 6.30
N ALA A 108 -8.53 21.93 6.43
CA ALA A 108 -8.41 22.99 5.44
C ALA A 108 -7.75 22.49 4.14
N GLU A 109 -8.10 23.07 2.99
CA GLU A 109 -7.50 22.70 1.69
C GLU A 109 -5.98 22.86 1.64
N SER A 110 -5.41 23.76 2.44
CA SER A 110 -3.97 23.95 2.57
C SER A 110 -3.26 22.86 3.37
N GLU A 111 -3.99 21.94 4.00
CA GLU A 111 -3.43 20.87 4.84
C GLU A 111 -3.21 19.55 4.12
N TYR A 112 -3.58 19.46 2.84
CA TYR A 112 -3.44 18.23 2.06
C TYR A 112 -3.22 18.49 0.57
N VAL A 113 -2.72 17.47 -0.13
CA VAL A 113 -2.59 17.49 -1.59
C VAL A 113 -3.61 16.58 -2.25
N ARG A 114 -3.96 16.90 -3.50
CA ARG A 114 -5.02 16.26 -4.28
C ARG A 114 -4.42 15.76 -5.58
N TRP A 115 -4.46 14.45 -5.78
CA TRP A 115 -4.00 13.77 -6.99
C TRP A 115 -5.22 13.13 -7.67
N VAL A 116 -5.66 13.71 -8.79
CA VAL A 116 -6.86 13.23 -9.48
C VAL A 116 -6.52 12.27 -10.61
N ALA A 117 -7.26 11.18 -10.75
CA ALA A 117 -7.21 10.34 -11.93
C ALA A 117 -8.18 10.87 -12.98
N TRP A 118 -7.64 11.39 -14.09
CA TRP A 118 -8.44 11.84 -15.22
C TRP A 118 -7.63 11.71 -16.51
N LEU A 119 -7.94 10.69 -17.32
CA LEU A 119 -7.21 10.43 -18.56
C LEU A 119 -7.30 11.58 -19.57
N GLY A 120 -6.22 11.81 -20.30
CA GLY A 120 -6.16 12.83 -21.36
C GLY A 120 -4.85 13.59 -21.37
N ILE A 121 -4.93 14.91 -21.34
CA ILE A 121 -3.77 15.79 -21.46
C ILE A 121 -3.03 15.93 -20.12
N ALA A 122 -1.71 16.08 -20.18
CA ALA A 122 -0.84 16.32 -19.03
C ALA A 122 -0.97 17.78 -18.52
N VAL A 123 -2.14 18.13 -18.00
CA VAL A 123 -2.45 19.44 -17.39
C VAL A 123 -3.11 19.23 -16.04
N ILE A 124 -2.58 19.88 -15.00
CA ILE A 124 -3.12 19.87 -13.65
C ILE A 124 -4.43 20.69 -13.62
N PRO A 125 -5.58 20.09 -13.26
CA PRO A 125 -6.84 20.82 -13.14
C PRO A 125 -6.81 21.86 -12.02
N GLU A 126 -7.65 22.89 -12.12
CA GLU A 126 -7.80 23.89 -11.06
C GLU A 126 -8.19 23.22 -9.73
N GLY A 127 -7.58 23.66 -8.64
CA GLY A 127 -7.77 23.07 -7.31
C GLY A 127 -7.09 21.72 -7.12
N MET A 128 -6.35 21.18 -8.09
CA MET A 128 -5.57 19.94 -7.93
C MET A 128 -4.08 20.24 -7.83
N HIS A 129 -3.32 19.26 -7.33
CA HIS A 129 -1.87 19.35 -7.19
C HIS A 129 -1.15 18.33 -8.08
N ALA A 130 -1.84 17.25 -8.44
CA ALA A 130 -1.36 16.27 -9.41
C ALA A 130 -2.52 15.70 -10.24
N ARG A 131 -2.20 15.22 -11.43
CA ARG A 131 -3.14 14.49 -12.29
C ARG A 131 -2.47 13.28 -12.91
N GLN A 132 -3.06 12.10 -12.71
CA GLN A 132 -2.77 10.93 -13.56
C GLN A 132 -3.50 11.11 -14.89
N TYR A 133 -2.75 11.16 -16.00
CA TYR A 133 -3.29 11.49 -17.32
C TYR A 133 -3.24 10.32 -18.32
N THR A 134 -2.50 9.25 -18.02
CA THR A 134 -2.45 8.03 -18.83
C THR A 134 -2.02 6.82 -18.00
N PHE A 135 -2.47 5.63 -18.43
CA PHE A 135 -2.01 4.32 -17.97
C PHE A 135 -1.07 3.62 -18.97
N SER A 136 -0.76 4.30 -20.08
CA SER A 136 0.00 3.74 -21.20
C SER A 136 1.20 4.58 -21.61
N ALA A 137 1.86 5.22 -20.64
CA ALA A 137 3.01 6.08 -20.89
C ALA A 137 4.10 5.31 -21.63
N LEU A 138 4.71 5.99 -22.62
CA LEU A 138 5.77 5.40 -23.47
C LEU A 138 5.35 4.11 -24.20
N GLY A 139 4.03 3.86 -24.34
CA GLY A 139 3.49 2.64 -24.96
C GLY A 139 3.64 1.38 -24.10
N ARG A 140 3.77 1.53 -22.77
CA ARG A 140 3.96 0.45 -21.78
C ARG A 140 2.77 0.37 -20.83
N ASN A 141 2.69 -0.68 -20.01
CA ASN A 141 1.77 -0.71 -18.86
C ASN A 141 2.37 0.16 -17.74
N LEU A 142 2.20 1.48 -17.88
CA LEU A 142 2.92 2.48 -17.10
C LEU A 142 2.02 3.71 -16.93
N ASP A 143 1.70 4.01 -15.68
CA ASP A 143 0.92 5.17 -15.33
C ASP A 143 1.83 6.39 -15.31
N ALA A 144 1.33 7.53 -15.80
CA ALA A 144 2.03 8.79 -15.73
C ALA A 144 1.13 9.90 -15.20
N SER A 145 1.72 10.66 -14.28
CA SER A 145 1.11 11.83 -13.69
C SER A 145 1.93 13.08 -13.92
N VAL A 146 1.24 14.20 -14.06
CA VAL A 146 1.82 15.54 -14.03
C VAL A 146 1.59 16.12 -12.63
N CYS A 147 2.68 16.54 -11.98
CA CYS A 147 2.65 17.00 -10.59
C CYS A 147 3.24 18.41 -10.48
N GLU A 148 2.68 19.23 -9.59
CA GLU A 148 3.29 20.49 -9.19
C GLU A 148 4.48 20.24 -8.25
N GLU A 149 5.34 21.25 -8.07
CA GLU A 149 6.48 21.17 -7.14
C GLU A 149 6.02 20.95 -5.68
N GLY A 150 4.96 21.63 -5.25
CA GLY A 150 4.40 21.56 -3.90
C GLY A 150 3.89 20.18 -3.49
N PHE A 151 3.50 19.35 -4.47
CA PHE A 151 3.09 17.96 -4.25
C PHE A 151 4.18 17.13 -3.57
N TRP A 152 5.45 17.50 -3.79
CA TRP A 152 6.64 16.78 -3.33
C TRP A 152 7.20 17.30 -2.01
N ALA A 153 6.37 17.94 -1.18
CA ALA A 153 6.79 18.36 0.15
C ALA A 153 7.47 17.19 0.92
N PRO A 154 8.59 17.46 1.63
CA PRO A 154 9.33 16.44 2.37
C PRO A 154 8.41 15.63 3.27
N SER A 155 8.59 14.32 3.24
CA SER A 155 7.73 13.38 3.95
C SER A 155 8.59 12.43 4.79
N PRO A 156 8.21 12.11 6.04
CA PRO A 156 8.91 11.10 6.82
C PRO A 156 8.74 9.74 6.13
N SER A 157 9.82 8.97 6.02
CA SER A 157 9.74 7.61 5.47
C SER A 157 8.66 6.81 6.22
N PRO A 158 7.78 6.09 5.51
CA PRO A 158 6.88 5.16 6.14
C PRO A 158 7.64 4.21 7.07
N PRO A 159 7.10 3.87 8.25
CA PRO A 159 7.71 2.87 9.10
C PRO A 159 7.88 1.57 8.29
N ALA A 160 9.02 0.91 8.46
CA ALA A 160 9.28 -0.34 7.77
C ALA A 160 8.10 -1.29 8.03
N ARG A 161 7.60 -1.93 6.96
CA ARG A 161 6.50 -2.92 6.99
C ARG A 161 6.70 -4.07 7.98
N ASN A 162 7.89 -4.18 8.59
CA ASN A 162 8.35 -5.33 9.33
C ASN A 162 8.18 -5.22 10.86
N ALA A 163 7.45 -4.21 11.36
CA ALA A 163 7.05 -4.21 12.76
C ALA A 163 6.18 -5.44 13.07
N VAL A 164 6.59 -6.21 14.07
CA VAL A 164 5.97 -7.51 14.39
C VAL A 164 4.65 -7.29 15.14
N HIS A 165 3.55 -7.16 14.41
CA HIS A 165 2.21 -6.96 14.98
C HIS A 165 1.43 -8.28 15.13
N TYR A 166 1.86 -9.16 16.05
CA TYR A 166 1.22 -10.47 16.20
C TYR A 166 -0.29 -10.40 16.50
N SER A 167 -0.75 -9.36 17.19
CA SER A 167 -2.17 -9.15 17.52
C SER A 167 -3.02 -8.86 16.28
N TRP A 168 -2.42 -8.49 15.15
CA TRP A 168 -3.14 -8.16 13.91
C TRP A 168 -3.47 -9.39 13.10
N PHE A 169 -2.76 -10.50 13.28
CA PHE A 169 -3.14 -11.77 12.67
C PHE A 169 -4.36 -12.35 13.39
N ALA A 170 -5.26 -12.93 12.61
CA ALA A 170 -6.48 -13.51 13.16
C ALA A 170 -6.19 -14.82 13.91
N THR A 171 -6.96 -15.06 14.96
CA THR A 171 -6.92 -16.32 15.71
C THR A 171 -7.90 -17.30 15.04
N GLY A 172 -7.45 -18.54 14.81
CA GLY A 172 -8.23 -19.59 14.17
C GLY A 172 -9.05 -20.43 15.16
N PRO A 173 -9.50 -21.64 14.76
CA PRO A 173 -9.03 -22.40 13.59
C PRO A 173 -9.76 -22.06 12.27
N PHE A 174 -9.01 -21.71 11.24
CA PHE A 174 -9.47 -21.59 9.85
C PHE A 174 -9.36 -22.93 9.14
N LYS A 175 -10.48 -23.44 8.61
CA LYS A 175 -10.50 -24.66 7.79
C LYS A 175 -10.05 -24.33 6.36
N ILE A 176 -8.92 -24.88 5.91
CA ILE A 176 -8.41 -24.75 4.54
C ILE A 176 -8.20 -26.16 3.98
N GLY A 177 -9.14 -26.62 3.15
CA GLY A 177 -9.24 -28.02 2.74
C GLY A 177 -9.42 -28.94 3.95
N LYS A 178 -8.55 -29.96 4.09
CA LYS A 178 -8.54 -30.88 5.23
C LYS A 178 -7.80 -30.36 6.48
N TYR A 179 -7.18 -29.18 6.40
CA TYR A 179 -6.33 -28.65 7.46
C TYR A 179 -7.06 -27.57 8.28
N LYS A 180 -6.67 -27.42 9.53
CA LYS A 180 -7.09 -26.33 10.42
C LYS A 180 -5.85 -25.51 10.79
N PHE A 181 -5.88 -24.21 10.54
CA PHE A 181 -4.76 -23.32 10.85
C PHE A 181 -5.19 -22.19 11.76
N ASP A 182 -4.32 -21.82 12.69
CA ASP A 182 -4.37 -20.54 13.38
C ASP A 182 -3.33 -19.62 12.74
N GLU A 183 -3.77 -18.50 12.17
CA GLU A 183 -2.90 -17.61 11.40
C GLU A 183 -1.81 -17.03 12.30
N ARG A 184 -2.20 -16.47 13.45
CA ARG A 184 -1.28 -15.90 14.44
C ARG A 184 -0.26 -16.93 14.94
N ALA A 185 -0.68 -18.14 15.26
CA ALA A 185 0.20 -19.19 15.76
C ALA A 185 1.20 -19.65 14.68
N VAL A 186 0.77 -19.77 13.43
CA VAL A 186 1.66 -20.13 12.31
C VAL A 186 2.72 -19.05 12.09
N VAL A 187 2.34 -17.76 12.13
CA VAL A 187 3.29 -16.64 12.01
C VAL A 187 4.29 -16.63 13.16
N LYS A 188 3.82 -16.67 14.42
CA LYS A 188 4.71 -16.71 15.61
C LYS A 188 5.70 -17.86 15.53
N MET A 189 5.25 -19.02 15.08
CA MET A 189 6.09 -20.21 14.96
C MET A 189 7.11 -20.08 13.83
N TYR A 190 6.73 -19.50 12.68
CA TYR A 190 7.66 -19.20 11.60
C TYR A 190 8.76 -18.24 12.07
N ASP A 191 8.39 -17.10 12.67
CA ASP A 191 9.35 -16.08 13.12
C ASP A 191 10.30 -16.67 14.18
N LYS A 192 9.79 -17.41 15.16
CA LYS A 192 10.60 -18.11 16.18
C LYS A 192 11.68 -19.00 15.56
N TYR A 193 11.32 -19.86 14.61
CA TYR A 193 12.28 -20.78 14.00
C TYR A 193 13.19 -20.11 12.98
N ARG A 194 12.71 -19.06 12.32
CA ARG A 194 13.50 -18.28 11.36
C ARG A 194 14.60 -17.49 12.07
N ALA A 195 14.33 -16.94 13.26
CA ALA A 195 15.33 -16.26 14.09
C ALA A 195 16.47 -17.20 14.54
N MET A 196 16.19 -18.50 14.69
CA MET A 196 17.19 -19.52 15.06
C MET A 196 18.05 -19.99 13.87
N GLN A 197 17.79 -19.50 12.65
CA GLN A 197 18.55 -19.88 11.47
C GLN A 197 19.78 -18.97 11.30
N THR A 198 20.96 -19.59 11.23
CA THR A 198 22.21 -18.91 10.90
C THR A 198 22.68 -19.32 9.49
N SER A 199 23.70 -18.65 8.95
CA SER A 199 24.32 -19.02 7.67
C SER A 199 24.98 -20.40 7.71
N ARG A 200 25.37 -20.88 8.89
CA ARG A 200 26.07 -22.17 9.09
C ARG A 200 25.16 -23.28 9.59
N LEU A 201 24.02 -22.96 10.20
CA LEU A 201 23.13 -23.94 10.82
C LEU A 201 21.65 -23.64 10.47
N HIS A 202 20.97 -24.65 9.92
CA HIS A 202 19.56 -24.57 9.55
C HIS A 202 18.75 -25.71 10.20
N PRO A 203 18.70 -25.78 11.55
CA PRO A 203 18.20 -26.96 12.26
C PRO A 203 16.69 -27.19 12.03
N TYR A 204 15.95 -26.13 11.65
CA TYR A 204 14.52 -26.17 11.39
C TYR A 204 14.16 -26.13 9.90
N ARG A 205 15.04 -26.56 8.98
CA ARG A 205 14.80 -26.45 7.53
C ARG A 205 13.49 -27.10 7.07
N ALA A 206 13.27 -28.34 7.47
CA ALA A 206 12.06 -29.08 7.12
C ALA A 206 10.80 -28.40 7.71
N LEU A 207 10.87 -27.97 8.97
CA LEU A 207 9.76 -27.30 9.64
C LEU A 207 9.43 -25.95 9.01
N LEU A 208 10.44 -25.13 8.70
CA LEU A 208 10.28 -23.86 7.99
C LEU A 208 9.67 -24.06 6.60
N ALA A 209 10.04 -25.12 5.86
CA ALA A 209 9.40 -25.45 4.59
C ALA A 209 7.90 -25.82 4.74
N VAL A 210 7.53 -26.50 5.83
CA VAL A 210 6.12 -26.77 6.15
C VAL A 210 5.38 -25.48 6.51
N LEU A 211 5.98 -24.63 7.35
CA LEU A 211 5.38 -23.35 7.77
C LEU A 211 5.18 -22.41 6.58
N ARG A 212 6.15 -22.31 5.67
CA ARG A 212 6.02 -21.53 4.42
C ARG A 212 4.82 -21.95 3.59
N ARG A 213 4.58 -23.26 3.43
CA ARG A 213 3.39 -23.77 2.73
C ARG A 213 2.09 -23.44 3.46
N ARG A 214 2.07 -23.45 4.80
CA ARG A 214 0.90 -23.05 5.59
C ARG A 214 0.62 -21.56 5.48
N LEU A 215 1.65 -20.73 5.53
CA LEU A 215 1.57 -19.28 5.33
C LEU A 215 1.00 -18.95 3.94
N GLY A 216 1.46 -19.61 2.88
CA GLY A 216 0.90 -19.42 1.54
C GLY A 216 -0.59 -19.79 1.45
N LYS A 217 -1.03 -20.86 2.14
CA LYS A 217 -2.46 -21.21 2.23
C LYS A 217 -3.28 -20.16 3.00
N LEU A 218 -2.74 -19.65 4.10
CA LEU A 218 -3.37 -18.58 4.87
C LEU A 218 -3.47 -17.29 4.06
N ALA A 219 -2.43 -16.93 3.30
CA ALA A 219 -2.47 -15.80 2.37
C ALA A 219 -3.57 -15.99 1.32
N GLY A 220 -3.64 -17.16 0.68
CA GLY A 220 -4.71 -17.48 -0.27
C GLY A 220 -6.11 -17.38 0.33
N ARG A 221 -6.28 -17.74 1.62
CA ARG A 221 -7.55 -17.50 2.33
C ARG A 221 -7.83 -16.01 2.51
N VAL A 222 -6.86 -15.21 2.95
CA VAL A 222 -7.06 -13.76 3.13
C VAL A 222 -7.45 -13.12 1.80
N TYR A 223 -6.77 -13.51 0.71
CA TYR A 223 -7.10 -13.11 -0.66
C TYR A 223 -8.54 -13.49 -1.03
N ALA A 224 -8.92 -14.76 -0.87
CA ALA A 224 -10.27 -15.22 -1.19
C ALA A 224 -11.34 -14.48 -0.38
N VAL A 225 -11.13 -14.24 0.91
CA VAL A 225 -12.08 -13.48 1.74
C VAL A 225 -12.19 -12.03 1.27
N ALA A 226 -11.09 -11.40 0.85
CA ALA A 226 -11.12 -10.04 0.32
C ALA A 226 -11.88 -9.93 -1.01
N HIS A 227 -11.85 -10.96 -1.86
CA HIS A 227 -12.49 -10.94 -3.19
C HIS A 227 -13.89 -11.57 -3.25
N GLU A 228 -14.12 -12.65 -2.50
CA GLU A 228 -15.30 -13.52 -2.62
C GLU A 228 -16.39 -13.22 -1.58
N GLN A 229 -16.13 -12.36 -0.58
CA GLN A 229 -17.13 -11.97 0.43
C GLN A 229 -17.45 -10.47 0.43
N PRO A 230 -18.04 -9.91 -0.65
CA PRO A 230 -18.68 -8.61 -0.58
C PRO A 230 -19.94 -8.70 0.28
N VAL A 231 -19.89 -8.22 1.53
CA VAL A 231 -21.09 -8.02 2.36
C VAL A 231 -21.85 -6.82 1.78
N LYS A 232 -23.03 -6.99 1.16
CA LYS A 232 -23.99 -5.91 0.80
C LYS A 232 -23.39 -4.49 0.64
N GLY A 233 -22.36 -4.29 -0.20
CA GLY A 233 -21.61 -3.02 -0.19
C GLY A 233 -20.33 -2.97 0.66
N ARG A 234 -19.52 -4.05 0.61
CA ARG A 234 -18.05 -4.14 0.79
C ARG A 234 -17.49 -4.41 2.21
N PRO A 235 -16.52 -5.33 2.27
CA PRO A 235 -15.28 -5.02 2.96
C PRO A 235 -14.05 -5.21 2.04
N SER A 236 -13.51 -4.09 1.54
CA SER A 236 -12.27 -3.96 0.79
C SER A 236 -11.05 -4.45 1.60
N TRP A 237 -9.90 -4.55 0.95
CA TRP A 237 -8.62 -4.93 1.56
C TRP A 237 -8.29 -4.23 2.90
N GLY A 238 -8.89 -3.08 3.17
CA GLY A 238 -8.77 -2.33 4.43
C GLY A 238 -9.42 -2.98 5.66
N VAL A 239 -10.40 -3.86 5.51
CA VAL A 239 -11.08 -4.47 6.68
C VAL A 239 -10.23 -5.55 7.33
N ASP A 240 -10.23 -5.61 8.66
CA ASP A 240 -9.44 -6.55 9.47
C ASP A 240 -7.95 -6.58 9.12
N ARG A 241 -7.41 -5.47 8.58
CA ARG A 241 -6.03 -5.34 8.12
C ARG A 241 -5.65 -6.39 7.08
N ARG A 242 -6.59 -6.77 6.20
CA ARG A 242 -6.39 -7.88 5.24
C ARG A 242 -5.23 -7.63 4.28
N GLY A 243 -5.07 -6.43 3.74
CA GLY A 243 -3.94 -6.07 2.88
C GLY A 243 -2.61 -6.33 3.57
N TRP A 244 -2.42 -5.73 4.75
CA TRP A 244 -1.24 -5.96 5.58
C TRP A 244 -1.03 -7.44 5.92
N ARG A 245 -2.07 -8.15 6.37
CA ARG A 245 -1.97 -9.58 6.75
C ARG A 245 -1.59 -10.46 5.57
N TYR A 246 -2.23 -10.26 4.41
CA TYR A 246 -1.89 -10.97 3.18
C TYR A 246 -0.41 -10.83 2.87
N GLN A 247 0.10 -9.60 2.89
CA GLN A 247 1.51 -9.32 2.61
C GLN A 247 2.46 -10.00 3.60
N GLN A 248 2.18 -9.87 4.90
CA GLN A 248 2.99 -10.51 5.93
C GLN A 248 3.00 -12.04 5.82
N LEU A 249 1.91 -12.64 5.36
CA LEU A 249 1.81 -14.09 5.11
C LEU A 249 2.57 -14.48 3.83
N ILE A 250 2.42 -13.74 2.73
CA ILE A 250 3.13 -13.99 1.46
C ILE A 250 4.64 -13.88 1.65
N HIS A 251 5.13 -12.80 2.23
CA HIS A 251 6.55 -12.59 2.44
C HIS A 251 7.19 -13.71 3.27
N ARG A 252 6.54 -14.13 4.37
CA ARG A 252 7.01 -15.27 5.16
C ARG A 252 6.91 -16.59 4.39
N SER A 253 5.90 -16.77 3.53
CA SER A 253 5.80 -17.94 2.64
C SER A 253 6.95 -18.01 1.63
N GLN A 254 7.48 -16.85 1.21
CA GLN A 254 8.65 -16.71 0.35
C GLN A 254 9.98 -16.83 1.11
N GLY A 255 9.95 -16.91 2.44
CA GLY A 255 11.13 -17.11 3.26
C GLY A 255 11.77 -15.82 3.78
N GLN A 256 11.11 -14.68 3.66
CA GLN A 256 11.60 -13.41 4.21
C GLN A 256 11.67 -13.45 5.75
N ARG A 257 12.52 -12.60 6.33
CA ARG A 257 12.71 -12.43 7.78
C ARG A 257 12.02 -11.15 8.24
N PHE A 258 11.35 -11.23 9.37
CA PHE A 258 10.65 -10.11 10.00
C PHE A 258 11.07 -10.16 11.47
N ALA A 259 11.85 -9.16 11.89
CA ALA A 259 12.92 -9.23 12.89
C ALA A 259 14.20 -9.91 12.37
#